data_AF-A0A1G2KT08-F1
#
_entry.id   AF-A0A1G2KT08-F1
#
_cell.length_a   1.000
_cell.length_b   1.000
_cell.length_c   1.000
_cell.angle_alpha   90.00
_cell.angle_beta   90.00
_cell.angle_gamma   90.00
#
_symmetry.space_group_name_H-M   'P 1'
#
loop_
_entity.id
_entity.type
_entity.pdbx_description
1 polymer ?
#
loop_
_entity_poly.entity_id
_entity_poly.type
_entity_poly.pdbx_seq_one_letter_code
_entity_poly.pdbx_strand_id
1 'polypeptide(L)'
;MMQNLSIANSESDENASVRKVCHIHAHGFTLIEILTTLAALAIIVSIVYGAFSSFRTFTAVDEAASEILSTLRLAQSKTLASVSNAQYGVRILSDRLTVFRGATYSDVSAIETVFLRPIITVADVTLAGGGTDIVFDRLTGRTSMTGTIRVEAKSDSGKFRVITVDAAVQASLGAGALPPGNNRIVDTRHVNFQLGWSIQGATTLTLQFSDPPSADTVENIAMLTYFTSGQTAFDWEGTVTVNGTGQTIRVHTTALSASDTTLSIHRDRRMNDKAVIILIDGKEIARYASDGVITIGPFGGTLTVQ
;
A
#
# COMPACT_ATOMS: atom_id res chain seq x y z
N MET A 1 67.27 86.29 -2.45
CA MET A 1 66.06 87.10 -2.20
C MET A 1 65.18 87.00 -3.43
N MET A 2 63.95 86.51 -3.25
CA MET A 2 62.76 86.69 -4.12
C MET A 2 62.81 86.09 -5.55
N GLN A 3 61.96 85.10 -5.86
CA GLN A 3 60.58 85.22 -6.43
C GLN A 3 60.61 85.65 -7.91
N ASN A 4 59.80 85.20 -8.87
CA ASN A 4 58.65 84.29 -8.99
C ASN A 4 58.19 84.39 -10.48
N LEU A 5 57.34 83.46 -10.97
CA LEU A 5 56.53 83.50 -12.23
C LEU A 5 57.30 83.39 -13.59
N SER A 6 56.79 82.82 -14.70
CA SER A 6 55.41 82.61 -15.20
C SER A 6 55.43 81.73 -16.48
N ILE A 7 54.44 80.83 -16.65
CA ILE A 7 53.63 80.50 -17.86
C ILE A 7 54.35 80.31 -19.23
N ALA A 8 54.06 79.39 -20.17
CA ALA A 8 53.29 78.14 -20.35
C ALA A 8 53.34 77.81 -21.88
N ASN A 9 53.15 76.52 -22.24
CA ASN A 9 52.77 75.95 -23.56
C ASN A 9 53.80 76.04 -24.70
N SER A 10 53.91 75.15 -25.68
CA SER A 10 53.17 73.97 -26.20
C SER A 10 54.25 72.94 -26.63
N GLU A 11 54.06 71.67 -27.00
CA GLU A 11 53.03 70.92 -27.72
C GLU A 11 53.55 69.47 -27.70
N SER A 12 52.71 68.46 -27.46
CA SER A 12 52.96 67.11 -27.99
C SER A 12 51.67 66.32 -27.93
N ASP A 13 50.81 66.61 -28.92
CA ASP A 13 49.79 65.68 -29.37
C ASP A 13 50.47 64.47 -30.01
N GLU A 14 50.45 63.32 -29.34
CA GLU A 14 50.44 62.04 -30.05
C GLU A 14 49.59 61.04 -29.26
N ASN A 15 48.27 61.18 -29.41
CA ASN A 15 47.27 60.27 -28.88
C ASN A 15 47.28 58.96 -29.71
N ALA A 16 48.23 58.08 -29.42
CA ALA A 16 48.23 56.71 -29.93
C ALA A 16 47.10 55.92 -29.25
N SER A 17 46.00 55.73 -29.98
CA SER A 17 44.90 54.83 -29.64
C SER A 17 45.42 53.39 -29.46
N VAL A 18 45.73 53.00 -28.23
CA VAL A 18 46.07 51.62 -27.90
C VAL A 18 44.79 50.78 -27.96
N ARG A 19 44.58 50.11 -29.09
CA ARG A 19 43.59 49.04 -29.22
C ARG A 19 43.95 47.92 -28.24
N LYS A 20 43.22 47.81 -27.13
CA LYS A 20 43.27 46.62 -26.27
C LYS A 20 42.75 45.42 -27.07
N VAL A 21 43.67 44.61 -27.57
CA VAL A 21 43.34 43.28 -28.12
C VAL A 21 42.92 42.41 -26.94
N CYS A 22 41.64 42.08 -26.87
CA CYS A 22 41.14 41.09 -25.93
C CYS A 22 41.60 39.71 -26.40
N HIS A 23 42.65 39.19 -25.76
CA HIS A 23 43.05 37.80 -25.93
C HIS A 23 42.00 36.91 -25.25
N ILE A 24 41.09 36.34 -26.03
CA ILE A 24 40.22 35.26 -25.57
C ILE A 24 41.14 34.06 -25.30
N HIS A 25 41.43 33.80 -24.02
CA HIS A 25 42.20 32.64 -23.61
C HIS A 25 41.30 31.40 -23.76
N ALA A 26 41.51 30.64 -24.84
CA ALA A 26 40.89 29.32 -24.99
C ALA A 26 41.63 28.32 -24.09
N HIS A 27 41.17 28.19 -22.84
CA HIS A 27 41.63 27.13 -21.95
C HIS A 27 40.95 25.82 -22.38
N GLY A 28 41.76 24.83 -22.78
CA GLY A 28 41.29 23.46 -23.04
C GLY A 28 41.04 22.69 -21.74
N PHE A 29 40.18 21.68 -21.79
CA PHE A 29 39.90 20.81 -20.65
C PHE A 29 41.15 20.01 -20.25
N THR A 30 41.43 19.94 -18.95
CA THR A 30 42.50 19.11 -18.42
C THR A 30 42.12 17.62 -18.46
N LEU A 31 43.11 16.73 -18.54
CA LEU A 31 42.87 15.27 -18.51
C LEU A 31 42.09 14.85 -17.25
N ILE A 32 42.37 15.51 -16.13
CA ILE A 32 41.69 15.22 -14.85
C ILE A 32 40.23 15.70 -14.84
N GLU A 33 39.91 16.82 -15.48
CA GLU A 33 38.51 17.27 -15.66
C GLU A 33 37.72 16.30 -16.54
N ILE A 34 38.31 15.79 -17.62
CA ILE A 34 37.65 14.79 -18.46
C ILE A 34 37.38 13.51 -17.67
N LEU A 35 38.36 13.06 -16.85
CA LEU A 35 38.20 11.85 -16.05
C LEU A 35 37.11 12.00 -14.98
N THR A 36 37.10 13.13 -14.27
CA THR A 36 36.13 13.41 -13.21
C THR A 36 34.71 13.62 -13.75
N THR A 37 34.57 14.27 -14.91
CA THR A 37 33.26 14.43 -15.57
C THR A 37 32.72 13.10 -16.11
N LEU A 38 33.56 12.24 -16.70
CA LEU A 38 33.14 10.89 -17.12
C LEU A 38 32.73 10.01 -15.93
N ALA A 39 33.45 10.10 -14.80
CA ALA A 39 33.07 9.40 -13.59
C ALA A 39 31.70 9.86 -13.06
N ALA A 40 31.46 11.17 -13.02
CA ALA A 40 30.16 11.73 -12.64
C ALA A 40 29.05 11.28 -13.61
N LEU A 41 29.31 11.28 -14.92
CA LEU A 41 28.34 10.83 -15.92
C LEU A 41 28.00 9.34 -15.76
N ALA A 42 28.98 8.48 -15.50
CA ALA A 42 28.76 7.06 -15.30
C ALA A 42 27.85 6.77 -14.09
N ILE A 43 28.01 7.52 -13.00
CA ILE A 43 27.16 7.43 -11.82
C ILE A 43 25.71 7.81 -12.17
N ILE A 44 25.52 8.93 -12.89
CA ILE A 44 24.19 9.40 -13.30
C ILE A 44 23.51 8.37 -14.21
N VAL A 45 24.21 7.86 -15.22
CA VAL A 45 23.67 6.85 -16.16
C VAL A 45 23.23 5.60 -15.42
N SER A 46 24.00 5.15 -14.42
CA SER A 46 23.66 3.97 -13.62
C SER A 46 22.37 4.15 -12.84
N ILE A 47 22.17 5.31 -12.21
CA ILE A 47 20.96 5.65 -11.47
C ILE A 47 19.75 5.71 -12.42
N VAL A 48 19.88 6.40 -13.55
CA VAL A 48 18.82 6.53 -14.55
C VAL A 48 18.42 5.17 -15.12
N TYR A 49 19.40 4.32 -15.44
CA TYR A 49 19.14 2.98 -15.96
C TYR A 49 18.37 2.12 -14.96
N GLY A 50 18.78 2.11 -13.69
CA GLY A 50 18.06 1.39 -12.63
C GLY A 50 16.63 1.86 -12.44
N ALA A 51 16.42 3.18 -12.38
CA ALA A 51 15.10 3.79 -12.26
C ALA A 51 14.20 3.45 -13.47
N PHE A 52 14.73 3.55 -14.68
CA PHE A 52 14.00 3.27 -15.91
C PHE A 52 13.61 1.78 -16.06
N SER A 53 14.53 0.87 -15.72
CA SER A 53 14.25 -0.57 -15.71
C SER A 53 13.15 -0.92 -14.71
N SER A 54 13.20 -0.32 -13.52
CA SER A 54 12.18 -0.51 -12.50
C SER A 54 10.80 -0.01 -12.95
N PHE A 55 10.75 1.19 -13.53
CA PHE A 55 9.54 1.79 -14.05
C PHE A 55 8.91 0.93 -15.17
N ARG A 56 9.69 0.53 -16.17
CA ARG A 56 9.21 -0.35 -17.26
C ARG A 56 8.62 -1.66 -16.74
N THR A 57 9.25 -2.25 -15.73
CA THR A 57 8.78 -3.50 -15.14
C THR A 57 7.43 -3.29 -14.44
N PHE A 58 7.29 -2.21 -13.67
CA PHE A 58 6.04 -1.87 -12.98
C PHE A 58 4.90 -1.61 -13.97
N THR A 59 5.15 -0.80 -15.00
CA THR A 59 4.18 -0.55 -16.07
C THR A 59 3.75 -1.84 -16.77
N ALA A 60 4.69 -2.75 -17.03
CA ALA A 60 4.38 -4.02 -17.68
C ALA A 60 3.47 -4.92 -16.83
N VAL A 61 3.64 -4.92 -15.51
CA VAL A 61 2.78 -5.67 -14.57
C VAL A 61 1.37 -5.04 -14.51
N ASP A 62 1.27 -3.71 -14.48
CA ASP A 62 -0.03 -3.00 -14.48
C ASP A 62 -0.86 -3.25 -15.74
N GLU A 63 -0.19 -3.18 -16.89
CA GLU A 63 -0.82 -3.47 -18.18
C GLU A 63 -1.25 -4.94 -18.25
N ALA A 64 -0.44 -5.89 -17.77
CA ALA A 64 -0.83 -7.30 -17.74
C ALA A 64 -2.05 -7.54 -16.83
N ALA A 65 -2.12 -6.87 -15.68
CA ALA A 65 -3.29 -6.96 -14.80
C ALA A 65 -4.54 -6.38 -15.45
N SER A 66 -4.40 -5.28 -16.19
CA SER A 66 -5.49 -4.65 -16.95
C SER A 66 -5.96 -5.55 -18.09
N GLU A 67 -5.05 -6.26 -18.75
CA GLU A 67 -5.35 -7.21 -19.82
C GLU A 67 -6.06 -8.47 -19.32
N ILE A 68 -5.68 -8.98 -18.14
CA ILE A 68 -6.42 -10.05 -17.47
C ILE A 68 -7.86 -9.60 -17.18
N LEU A 69 -8.02 -8.41 -16.60
CA LEU A 69 -9.34 -7.87 -16.27
C LEU A 69 -10.21 -7.61 -17.51
N SER A 70 -9.63 -7.04 -18.57
CA SER A 70 -10.37 -6.79 -19.81
C SER A 70 -10.81 -8.10 -20.46
N THR A 71 -9.98 -9.14 -20.42
CA THR A 71 -10.29 -10.48 -20.95
C THR A 71 -11.43 -11.13 -20.17
N LEU A 72 -11.44 -11.01 -18.83
CA LEU A 72 -12.54 -11.49 -17.98
C LEU A 72 -13.85 -10.76 -18.31
N ARG A 73 -13.81 -9.44 -18.43
CA ARG A 73 -14.99 -8.63 -18.81
C ARG A 73 -15.50 -8.95 -20.21
N LEU A 74 -14.59 -9.26 -21.15
CA LEU A 74 -14.95 -9.69 -22.49
C LEU A 74 -15.74 -11.01 -22.45
N ALA A 75 -15.27 -12.01 -21.71
CA ALA A 75 -15.98 -13.28 -21.54
C ALA A 75 -17.33 -13.10 -20.82
N GLN A 76 -17.39 -12.26 -19.78
CA GLN A 76 -18.62 -11.90 -19.09
C GLN A 76 -19.64 -11.24 -20.05
N SER A 77 -19.20 -10.26 -20.85
CA SER A 77 -20.02 -9.58 -21.84
C SER A 77 -20.54 -10.53 -22.93
N LYS A 78 -19.68 -11.41 -23.47
CA LYS A 78 -20.09 -12.44 -24.44
C LYS A 78 -21.14 -13.39 -23.87
N THR A 79 -21.05 -13.72 -22.57
CA THR A 79 -22.01 -14.54 -21.84
C THR A 79 -23.36 -13.83 -21.66
N LEU A 80 -23.35 -12.58 -21.20
CA LEU A 80 -24.56 -11.77 -21.00
C LEU A 80 -25.29 -11.49 -22.33
N ALA A 81 -24.55 -11.25 -23.40
CA ALA A 81 -25.09 -11.13 -24.74
C ALA A 81 -25.60 -12.48 -25.31
N SER A 82 -25.40 -13.59 -24.60
CA SER A 82 -25.72 -14.96 -25.05
C SER A 82 -25.24 -15.23 -26.47
N VAL A 83 -24.02 -14.78 -26.79
CA VAL A 83 -23.45 -14.98 -28.13
C VAL A 83 -23.46 -16.48 -28.44
N SER A 84 -24.00 -16.85 -29.61
CA SER A 84 -24.16 -18.26 -30.02
C SER A 84 -24.92 -19.15 -29.02
N ASN A 85 -25.80 -18.59 -28.18
CA ASN A 85 -26.53 -19.33 -27.15
C ASN A 85 -25.62 -20.12 -26.20
N ALA A 86 -24.45 -19.57 -25.84
CA ALA A 86 -23.48 -20.23 -24.98
C ALA A 86 -23.04 -19.35 -23.80
N GLN A 87 -22.50 -19.99 -22.76
CA GLN A 87 -21.69 -19.33 -21.75
C GLN A 87 -20.23 -19.27 -22.19
N TYR A 88 -19.46 -18.37 -21.61
CA TYR A 88 -18.06 -18.19 -21.89
C TYR A 88 -17.26 -18.18 -20.59
N GLY A 89 -16.00 -18.59 -20.70
CA GLY A 89 -15.06 -18.56 -19.60
C GLY A 89 -13.65 -18.19 -20.05
N VAL A 90 -12.77 -18.03 -19.07
CA VAL A 90 -11.36 -17.71 -19.29
C VAL A 90 -10.46 -18.75 -18.63
N ARG A 91 -9.68 -19.39 -19.50
CA ARG A 91 -8.37 -20.04 -19.37
C ARG A 91 -7.31 -19.19 -18.70
N ILE A 92 -6.90 -19.40 -17.46
CA ILE A 92 -5.70 -18.72 -16.94
C ILE A 92 -4.52 -19.69 -16.89
N LEU A 93 -3.43 -19.32 -17.56
CA LEU A 93 -2.15 -20.02 -17.53
C LEU A 93 -1.04 -19.04 -17.15
N SER A 94 0.16 -19.56 -16.87
CA SER A 94 1.29 -18.76 -16.39
C SER A 94 1.79 -17.71 -17.39
N ASP A 95 1.56 -17.92 -18.69
CA ASP A 95 2.05 -17.09 -19.80
C ASP A 95 0.95 -16.54 -20.71
N ARG A 96 -0.30 -16.98 -20.55
CA ARG A 96 -1.39 -16.64 -21.47
C ARG A 96 -2.77 -16.77 -20.83
N LEU A 97 -3.74 -16.13 -21.46
CA LEU A 97 -5.16 -16.22 -21.16
C LEU A 97 -5.87 -16.79 -22.38
N THR A 98 -6.82 -17.71 -22.19
CA THR A 98 -7.59 -18.28 -23.30
C THR A 98 -9.09 -18.16 -23.03
N VAL A 99 -9.79 -17.31 -23.80
CA VAL A 99 -11.25 -17.24 -23.78
C VAL A 99 -11.80 -18.48 -24.49
N PHE A 100 -12.74 -19.17 -23.86
CA PHE A 100 -13.38 -20.36 -24.41
C PHE A 100 -14.89 -20.33 -24.28
N ARG A 101 -15.56 -21.17 -25.07
CA ARG A 101 -17.00 -21.34 -25.10
C ARG A 101 -17.44 -22.58 -24.31
N GLY A 102 -18.47 -22.44 -23.50
CA GLY A 102 -19.10 -23.55 -22.78
C GLY A 102 -18.73 -23.58 -21.30
N ALA A 103 -19.27 -24.58 -20.60
CA ALA A 103 -19.09 -24.74 -19.14
C ALA A 103 -17.74 -25.31 -18.74
N THR A 104 -17.03 -25.93 -19.68
CA THR A 104 -15.74 -26.56 -19.44
C THR A 104 -14.88 -26.33 -20.66
N TYR A 105 -13.60 -26.08 -20.43
CA TYR A 105 -12.67 -25.90 -21.50
C TYR A 105 -12.23 -27.21 -22.13
N SER A 106 -11.94 -27.08 -23.41
CA SER A 106 -11.18 -27.98 -24.27
C SER A 106 -10.47 -27.15 -25.34
N ASP A 107 -9.45 -27.71 -25.98
CA ASP A 107 -8.73 -27.00 -27.05
C ASP A 107 -9.67 -26.58 -28.21
N VAL A 108 -10.69 -27.39 -28.51
CA VAL A 108 -11.71 -27.09 -29.52
C VAL A 108 -12.69 -25.99 -29.09
N SER A 109 -12.81 -25.73 -27.80
CA SER A 109 -13.68 -24.66 -27.27
C SER A 109 -12.97 -23.31 -27.20
N ALA A 110 -11.65 -23.28 -27.41
CA ALA A 110 -10.86 -22.05 -27.39
C ALA A 110 -11.27 -21.13 -28.55
N ILE A 111 -11.48 -19.85 -28.24
CA ILE A 111 -11.90 -18.84 -29.21
C ILE A 111 -10.77 -17.84 -29.43
N GLU A 112 -10.13 -17.41 -28.36
CA GLU A 112 -9.18 -16.32 -28.38
C GLU A 112 -8.10 -16.56 -27.33
N THR A 113 -6.84 -16.40 -27.69
CA THR A 113 -5.71 -16.55 -26.76
C THR A 113 -4.88 -15.28 -26.77
N VAL A 114 -4.64 -14.74 -25.58
CA VAL A 114 -3.87 -13.53 -25.32
C VAL A 114 -2.59 -13.94 -24.60
N PHE A 115 -1.43 -13.64 -25.18
CA PHE A 115 -0.15 -13.95 -24.57
C PHE A 115 0.32 -12.77 -23.72
N LEU A 116 0.72 -13.06 -22.49
CA LEU A 116 1.36 -12.08 -21.63
C LEU A 116 2.77 -11.77 -22.15
N ARG A 117 3.26 -10.58 -21.81
CA ARG A 117 4.65 -10.22 -22.15
C ARG A 117 5.63 -11.21 -21.53
N PRO A 118 6.75 -11.54 -22.21
CA PRO A 118 7.72 -12.53 -21.72
C PRO A 118 8.31 -12.23 -20.34
N ILE A 119 8.36 -10.96 -19.94
CA ILE A 119 8.86 -10.51 -18.63
C ILE A 119 7.87 -10.69 -17.48
N ILE A 120 6.61 -11.05 -17.79
CA ILE A 120 5.50 -11.19 -16.85
C ILE A 120 5.10 -12.67 -16.75
N THR A 121 4.61 -13.06 -15.57
CA THR A 121 3.98 -14.38 -15.38
C THR A 121 2.79 -14.27 -14.42
N VAL A 122 1.79 -15.13 -14.62
CA VAL A 122 0.79 -15.42 -13.58
C VAL A 122 1.44 -16.41 -12.60
N ALA A 123 1.70 -15.94 -11.39
CA ALA A 123 2.40 -16.70 -10.36
C ALA A 123 1.45 -17.56 -9.52
N ASP A 124 0.23 -17.07 -9.28
CA ASP A 124 -0.76 -17.79 -8.49
C ASP A 124 -2.19 -17.52 -8.99
N VAL A 125 -3.02 -18.56 -8.93
CA VAL A 125 -4.45 -18.49 -9.22
C VAL A 125 -5.15 -19.28 -8.12
N THR A 126 -5.81 -18.57 -7.22
CA THR A 126 -6.56 -19.15 -6.10
C THR A 126 -8.03 -18.86 -6.31
N LEU A 127 -8.80 -19.86 -6.74
CA LEU A 127 -10.24 -19.75 -7.02
C LEU A 127 -11.06 -20.63 -6.08
N ALA A 128 -12.27 -20.19 -5.74
CA ALA A 128 -13.27 -21.01 -5.08
C ALA A 128 -13.64 -22.20 -5.97
N GLY A 129 -13.49 -23.41 -5.44
CA GLY A 129 -13.61 -24.66 -6.21
C GLY A 129 -12.32 -25.14 -6.89
N GLY A 130 -11.25 -24.35 -6.83
CA GLY A 130 -9.93 -24.67 -7.42
C GLY A 130 -9.87 -24.54 -8.94
N GLY A 131 -8.74 -24.94 -9.50
CA GLY A 131 -8.47 -24.86 -10.94
C GLY A 131 -8.07 -23.46 -11.41
N THR A 132 -8.06 -23.25 -12.73
CA THR A 132 -7.63 -22.00 -13.37
C THR A 132 -8.64 -21.46 -14.38
N ASP A 133 -9.88 -21.94 -14.28
CA ASP A 133 -10.96 -21.62 -15.19
C ASP A 133 -11.98 -20.76 -14.46
N ILE A 134 -12.37 -19.65 -15.08
CA ILE A 134 -13.45 -18.80 -14.58
C ILE A 134 -14.55 -18.76 -15.63
N VAL A 135 -15.73 -19.27 -15.28
CA VAL A 135 -16.88 -19.38 -16.19
C VAL A 135 -18.03 -18.52 -15.67
N PHE A 136 -18.72 -17.84 -16.58
CA PHE A 136 -19.81 -16.94 -16.23
C PHE A 136 -21.17 -17.57 -16.50
N ASP A 137 -22.13 -17.29 -15.62
CA ASP A 137 -23.53 -17.71 -15.75
C ASP A 137 -24.27 -16.85 -16.79
N ARG A 138 -25.04 -17.52 -17.66
CA ARG A 138 -25.71 -16.88 -18.81
C ARG A 138 -26.73 -15.80 -18.44
N LEU A 139 -27.48 -16.00 -17.36
CA LEU A 139 -28.57 -15.10 -16.99
C LEU A 139 -28.09 -13.91 -16.16
N THR A 140 -27.02 -14.09 -15.39
CA THR A 140 -26.58 -13.13 -14.38
C THR A 140 -25.23 -12.51 -14.69
N GLY A 141 -24.44 -13.12 -15.59
CA GLY A 141 -23.05 -12.73 -15.84
C GLY A 141 -22.16 -12.94 -14.62
N ARG A 142 -22.63 -13.67 -13.60
CA ARG A 142 -21.89 -13.91 -12.36
C ARG A 142 -21.03 -15.15 -12.45
N THR A 143 -20.06 -15.27 -11.57
CA THR A 143 -19.21 -16.46 -11.44
C THR A 143 -19.24 -16.95 -9.99
N SER A 144 -19.30 -18.27 -9.80
CA SER A 144 -19.05 -18.90 -8.50
C SER A 144 -17.55 -19.14 -8.24
N MET A 145 -16.71 -19.02 -9.27
CA MET A 145 -15.25 -19.14 -9.19
C MET A 145 -14.63 -17.80 -8.76
N THR A 146 -15.00 -17.35 -7.56
CA THR A 146 -14.44 -16.14 -6.95
C THR A 146 -13.06 -16.40 -6.37
N GLY A 147 -12.16 -15.41 -6.38
CA GLY A 147 -10.81 -15.61 -5.86
C GLY A 147 -9.82 -14.54 -6.30
N THR A 148 -8.55 -14.91 -6.40
CA THR A 148 -7.46 -13.99 -6.71
C THR A 148 -6.53 -14.55 -7.78
N ILE A 149 -6.05 -13.66 -8.64
CA ILE A 149 -5.05 -13.95 -9.67
C ILE A 149 -3.86 -13.03 -9.41
N ARG A 150 -2.69 -13.61 -9.15
CA ARG A 150 -1.45 -12.87 -8.92
C ARG A 150 -0.61 -12.85 -10.20
N VAL A 151 -0.32 -11.65 -10.69
CA VAL A 151 0.57 -11.42 -11.83
C VAL A 151 1.81 -10.67 -11.36
N GLU A 152 2.99 -11.09 -11.78
CA GLU A 152 4.26 -10.51 -11.32
C GLU A 152 5.33 -10.48 -12.41
N ALA A 153 6.36 -9.69 -12.16
CA ALA A 153 7.55 -9.65 -12.99
C ALA A 153 8.43 -10.88 -12.70
N LYS A 154 8.86 -11.59 -13.75
CA LYS A 154 9.75 -12.76 -13.61
C LYS A 154 11.11 -12.42 -13.01
N SER A 155 11.55 -11.16 -13.15
CA SER A 155 12.82 -10.67 -12.61
C SER A 155 12.75 -10.30 -11.12
N ASP A 156 11.56 -10.07 -10.57
CA ASP A 156 11.36 -9.60 -9.20
C ASP A 156 9.92 -9.86 -8.74
N SER A 157 9.74 -10.88 -7.91
CA SER A 157 8.43 -11.25 -7.35
C SER A 157 7.88 -10.21 -6.36
N GLY A 158 8.69 -9.23 -5.93
CA GLY A 158 8.22 -8.05 -5.20
C GLY A 158 7.41 -7.08 -6.07
N LYS A 159 7.51 -7.18 -7.40
CA LYS A 159 6.75 -6.35 -8.35
C LYS A 159 5.57 -7.12 -8.91
N PHE A 160 4.42 -6.97 -8.27
CA PHE A 160 3.22 -7.72 -8.60
C PHE A 160 1.95 -6.88 -8.53
N ARG A 161 0.89 -7.45 -9.12
CA ARG A 161 -0.50 -7.03 -8.96
C ARG A 161 -1.35 -8.24 -8.66
N VAL A 162 -2.39 -8.01 -7.90
CA VAL A 162 -3.43 -9.01 -7.71
C VAL A 162 -4.76 -8.49 -8.19
N ILE A 163 -5.39 -9.33 -9.00
CA ILE A 163 -6.73 -9.15 -9.51
C ILE A 163 -7.64 -9.98 -8.62
N THR A 164 -8.59 -9.33 -7.95
CA THR A 164 -9.65 -10.02 -7.20
C THR A 164 -10.83 -10.23 -8.13
N VAL A 165 -11.32 -11.46 -8.19
CA VAL A 165 -12.52 -11.86 -8.93
C VAL A 165 -13.63 -12.08 -7.92
N ASP A 166 -14.58 -11.16 -7.86
CA ASP A 166 -15.81 -11.33 -7.11
C ASP A 166 -16.94 -11.87 -8.00
N ALA A 167 -18.12 -12.09 -7.41
CA ALA A 167 -19.26 -12.65 -8.11
C ALA A 167 -19.72 -11.78 -9.30
N ALA A 168 -19.40 -10.49 -9.37
CA ALA A 168 -19.80 -9.57 -10.44
C ALA A 168 -18.63 -9.14 -11.36
N VAL A 169 -17.41 -9.62 -11.11
CA VAL A 169 -16.17 -9.16 -11.75
C VAL A 169 -15.91 -7.66 -11.53
N GLN A 170 -16.22 -7.13 -10.33
CA GLN A 170 -15.66 -5.85 -9.89
C GLN A 170 -14.23 -6.07 -9.41
N ALA A 171 -13.28 -6.10 -10.34
CA ALA A 171 -11.88 -6.21 -9.95
C ALA A 171 -11.34 -4.86 -9.47
N SER A 172 -10.89 -4.83 -8.22
CA SER A 172 -9.93 -3.83 -7.75
C SER A 172 -8.52 -4.24 -8.20
N LEU A 173 -7.82 -3.35 -8.90
CA LEU A 173 -6.38 -3.50 -9.14
C LEU A 173 -5.65 -3.07 -7.87
N GLY A 174 -5.15 -4.03 -7.09
CA GLY A 174 -4.35 -3.77 -5.90
C GLY A 174 -2.90 -4.17 -6.11
N ALA A 175 -1.97 -3.28 -5.76
CA ALA A 175 -0.63 -3.73 -5.39
C ALA A 175 -0.75 -4.36 -3.99
N GLY A 176 -0.82 -5.70 -3.91
CA GLY A 176 -0.72 -6.37 -2.61
C GLY A 176 -1.88 -7.21 -2.09
N ALA A 177 -2.85 -7.69 -2.87
CA ALA A 177 -3.81 -8.66 -2.33
C ALA A 177 -3.23 -10.09 -2.43
N LEU A 178 -2.63 -10.64 -1.38
CA LEU A 178 -2.29 -12.07 -1.37
C LEU A 178 -3.58 -12.92 -1.49
N PRO A 179 -3.49 -14.17 -2.01
CA PRO A 179 -4.64 -15.07 -2.06
C PRO A 179 -5.31 -15.21 -0.68
N PRO A 180 -6.60 -15.57 -0.61
CA PRO A 180 -7.26 -15.89 0.65
C PRO A 180 -6.75 -17.24 1.17
N GLY A 181 -5.47 -17.28 1.54
CA GLY A 181 -4.95 -18.13 2.60
C GLY A 181 -4.99 -17.32 3.89
N ASN A 182 -5.10 -17.99 5.03
CA ASN A 182 -5.25 -17.42 6.37
C ASN A 182 -4.07 -16.53 6.88
N ASN A 183 -3.35 -15.85 5.99
CA ASN A 183 -2.28 -14.91 6.28
C ASN A 183 -2.43 -13.62 5.44
N ARG A 184 -3.65 -13.08 5.28
CA ARG A 184 -3.78 -11.62 5.14
C ARG A 184 -2.99 -11.08 6.33
N ILE A 185 -1.88 -10.35 6.11
CA ILE A 185 -1.47 -9.37 7.11
C ILE A 185 -2.56 -8.34 7.04
N VAL A 186 -3.65 -8.67 7.73
CA VAL A 186 -4.70 -7.75 7.97
C VAL A 186 -4.05 -6.63 8.76
N ASP A 187 -4.49 -5.39 8.52
CA ASP A 187 -3.98 -4.28 9.29
C ASP A 187 -4.38 -4.48 10.77
N THR A 188 -3.54 -5.17 11.55
CA THR A 188 -3.78 -5.41 12.97
C THR A 188 -3.71 -4.12 13.79
N ARG A 189 -3.37 -2.99 13.15
CA ARG A 189 -3.41 -1.68 13.79
C ARG A 189 -4.83 -1.19 13.98
N HIS A 190 -5.82 -1.71 13.24
CA HIS A 190 -7.23 -1.37 13.42
C HIS A 190 -8.07 -2.65 13.48
N VAL A 191 -8.61 -2.94 14.66
CA VAL A 191 -9.38 -4.16 14.88
C VAL A 191 -10.71 -3.88 15.54
N ASN A 192 -11.72 -4.66 15.18
CA ASN A 192 -13.03 -4.61 15.79
C ASN A 192 -13.27 -5.86 16.64
N PHE A 193 -13.80 -5.66 17.84
CA PHE A 193 -14.26 -6.68 18.76
C PHE A 193 -15.78 -6.58 18.85
N GLN A 194 -16.47 -7.63 18.42
CA GLN A 194 -17.89 -7.80 18.69
C GLN A 194 -18.03 -8.50 20.03
N LEU A 195 -18.36 -7.73 21.06
CA LEU A 195 -18.27 -8.19 22.45
C LEU A 195 -19.35 -9.22 22.81
N GLY A 196 -20.54 -9.13 22.20
CA GLY A 196 -21.70 -9.93 22.59
C GLY A 196 -22.34 -9.44 23.89
N TRP A 197 -21.93 -8.26 24.38
CA TRP A 197 -22.47 -7.59 25.56
C TRP A 197 -22.30 -6.07 25.43
N SER A 198 -23.11 -5.33 26.18
CA SER A 198 -23.12 -3.87 26.12
C SER A 198 -22.13 -3.24 27.11
N ILE A 199 -21.33 -2.28 26.64
CA ILE A 199 -20.53 -1.39 27.50
C ILE A 199 -21.31 -0.12 27.91
N GLN A 200 -22.61 -0.02 27.60
CA GLN A 200 -23.40 1.13 28.02
C GLN A 200 -23.37 1.24 29.55
N GLY A 201 -22.93 2.40 30.04
CA GLY A 201 -22.79 2.64 31.48
C GLY A 201 -21.55 2.00 32.11
N ALA A 202 -20.62 1.46 31.31
CA ALA A 202 -19.32 1.05 31.82
C ALA A 202 -18.60 2.24 32.45
N THR A 203 -17.80 1.97 33.49
CA THR A 203 -17.23 3.03 34.33
C THR A 203 -15.78 3.35 34.00
N THR A 204 -14.98 2.34 33.66
CA THR A 204 -13.53 2.46 33.54
C THR A 204 -13.00 1.64 32.38
N LEU A 205 -12.21 2.29 31.52
CA LEU A 205 -11.30 1.64 30.59
C LEU A 205 -9.92 1.60 31.25
N THR A 206 -9.31 0.43 31.36
CA THR A 206 -7.97 0.24 31.92
C THR A 206 -7.01 -0.21 30.83
N LEU A 207 -5.89 0.52 30.71
CA LEU A 207 -4.74 0.12 29.89
C LEU A 207 -3.61 -0.26 30.83
N GLN A 208 -3.26 -1.54 30.88
CA GLN A 208 -2.16 -2.05 31.69
C GLN A 208 -0.99 -2.41 30.78
N PHE A 209 0.04 -1.57 30.77
CA PHE A 209 1.25 -1.75 29.98
C PHE A 209 2.32 -2.50 30.76
N SER A 210 2.92 -3.50 30.10
CA SER A 210 4.00 -4.27 30.71
C SER A 210 5.34 -3.52 30.66
N ASP A 211 6.05 -3.46 31.80
CA ASP A 211 7.36 -2.79 31.88
C ASP A 211 8.42 -3.60 32.67
N PRO A 212 8.72 -4.86 32.31
CA PRO A 212 9.73 -5.63 33.02
C PRO A 212 11.13 -4.99 32.89
N PRO A 213 11.95 -4.98 33.96
CA PRO A 213 11.75 -5.61 35.26
C PRO A 213 10.94 -4.77 36.28
N SER A 214 10.48 -3.59 35.90
CA SER A 214 9.63 -2.72 36.72
C SER A 214 8.18 -3.23 36.79
N ALA A 215 7.39 -2.63 37.68
CA ALA A 215 5.94 -2.89 37.74
C ALA A 215 5.23 -2.32 36.50
N ASP A 216 4.14 -2.97 36.11
CA ASP A 216 3.30 -2.53 34.99
C ASP A 216 2.74 -1.11 35.21
N THR A 217 2.72 -0.32 34.14
CA THR A 217 2.08 1.00 34.13
C THR A 217 0.59 0.84 33.86
N VAL A 218 -0.27 1.26 34.79
CA VAL A 218 -1.72 1.17 34.66
C VAL A 218 -2.32 2.56 34.47
N GLU A 219 -2.98 2.77 33.33
CA GLU A 219 -3.76 3.98 33.05
C GLU A 219 -5.25 3.65 33.14
N ASN A 220 -6.01 4.43 33.93
CA ASN A 220 -7.45 4.28 34.09
C ASN A 220 -8.18 5.49 33.53
N ILE A 221 -9.07 5.25 32.57
CA ILE A 221 -9.86 6.27 31.88
C ILE A 221 -11.31 6.15 32.34
N ALA A 222 -11.87 7.25 32.83
CA ALA A 222 -13.27 7.32 33.21
C ALA A 222 -14.16 7.29 31.96
N MET A 223 -14.99 6.25 31.84
CA MET A 223 -15.93 6.06 30.72
C MET A 223 -17.29 6.69 30.97
N LEU A 224 -17.68 6.91 32.23
CA LEU A 224 -18.99 7.46 32.60
C LEU A 224 -19.33 8.79 31.89
N THR A 225 -18.32 9.61 31.61
CA THR A 225 -18.51 10.89 30.92
C THR A 225 -18.94 10.75 29.47
N TYR A 226 -18.72 9.57 28.86
CA TYR A 226 -19.03 9.24 27.47
C TYR A 226 -20.42 8.63 27.27
N PHE A 227 -21.15 8.33 28.35
CA PHE A 227 -22.47 7.69 28.30
C PHE A 227 -23.55 8.59 28.91
N THR A 228 -23.61 9.84 28.45
CA THR A 228 -24.61 10.83 28.89
C THR A 228 -25.77 10.93 27.89
N SER A 229 -26.85 11.63 28.22
CA SER A 229 -28.03 11.76 27.34
C SER A 229 -27.72 12.37 25.96
N GLY A 230 -26.55 12.99 25.77
CA GLY A 230 -26.06 13.51 24.49
C GLY A 230 -24.85 12.78 23.90
N GLN A 231 -24.28 11.79 24.60
CA GLN A 231 -23.15 10.99 24.13
C GLN A 231 -23.52 9.51 24.28
N THR A 232 -23.72 8.84 23.14
CA THR A 232 -24.12 7.43 23.07
C THR A 232 -23.03 6.56 22.45
N ALA A 233 -21.81 7.09 22.36
CA ALA A 233 -20.64 6.41 21.82
C ALA A 233 -19.45 6.70 22.73
N PHE A 234 -18.61 5.68 22.91
CA PHE A 234 -17.32 5.84 23.55
C PHE A 234 -16.27 6.12 22.48
N ASP A 235 -15.45 7.15 22.63
CA ASP A 235 -14.32 7.45 21.74
C ASP A 235 -13.23 8.15 22.54
N TRP A 236 -12.18 7.40 22.85
CA TRP A 236 -11.04 7.89 23.61
C TRP A 236 -9.76 7.67 22.81
N GLU A 237 -8.89 8.67 22.78
CA GLU A 237 -7.54 8.61 22.23
C GLU A 237 -6.57 9.27 23.21
N GLY A 238 -5.43 8.64 23.44
CA GLY A 238 -4.42 9.19 24.34
C GLY A 238 -3.06 8.52 24.23
N THR A 239 -2.07 9.16 24.86
CA THR A 239 -0.69 8.67 24.92
C THR A 239 -0.30 8.42 26.37
N VAL A 240 0.11 7.19 26.68
CA VAL A 240 0.61 6.78 28.01
C VAL A 240 2.12 6.63 27.94
N THR A 241 2.86 7.29 28.83
CA THR A 241 4.31 7.15 28.89
C THR A 241 4.70 5.96 29.76
N VAL A 242 5.39 4.99 29.17
CA VAL A 242 5.88 3.78 29.84
C VAL A 242 7.40 3.78 29.74
N ASN A 243 8.09 3.98 30.87
CA ASN A 243 9.55 4.01 30.93
C ASN A 243 10.20 4.99 29.91
N GLY A 244 9.59 6.16 29.76
CA GLY A 244 10.05 7.22 28.85
C GLY A 244 9.62 7.07 27.39
N THR A 245 8.99 5.95 26.98
CA THR A 245 8.41 5.81 25.62
C THR A 245 6.91 6.06 25.64
N GLY A 246 6.41 6.89 24.72
CA GLY A 246 4.97 7.14 24.57
C GLY A 246 4.28 6.00 23.83
N GLN A 247 3.13 5.56 24.35
CA GLN A 247 2.26 4.55 23.75
C GLN A 247 0.92 5.21 23.37
N THR A 248 0.65 5.41 22.08
CA THR A 248 -0.57 6.06 21.60
C THR A 248 -1.64 5.04 21.20
N ILE A 249 -2.78 5.05 21.86
CA ILE A 249 -3.90 4.13 21.61
C ILE A 249 -5.19 4.93 21.44
N ARG A 250 -6.04 4.52 20.50
CA ARG A 250 -7.44 4.95 20.42
C ARG A 250 -8.37 3.75 20.59
N VAL A 251 -9.40 3.93 21.40
CA VAL A 251 -10.45 2.94 21.66
C VAL A 251 -11.79 3.65 21.45
N HIS A 252 -12.59 3.16 20.51
CA HIS A 252 -13.89 3.76 20.22
C HIS A 252 -14.96 2.73 19.85
N THR A 253 -16.23 3.03 20.08
CA THR A 253 -17.34 2.21 19.60
C THR A 253 -17.68 2.56 18.16
N THR A 254 -17.90 1.56 17.32
CA THR A 254 -18.51 1.72 15.99
C THR A 254 -20.01 1.41 16.02
N ALA A 255 -20.44 0.58 16.99
CA ALA A 255 -21.84 0.37 17.33
C ALA A 255 -21.98 0.18 18.84
N LEU A 256 -23.04 0.74 19.42
CA LEU A 256 -23.37 0.58 20.83
C LEU A 256 -24.89 0.48 20.98
N SER A 257 -25.35 -0.59 21.63
CA SER A 257 -26.75 -0.84 21.93
C SER A 257 -26.91 -1.32 23.37
N ALA A 258 -28.15 -1.47 23.85
CA ALA A 258 -28.41 -1.98 25.19
C ALA A 258 -27.96 -3.45 25.41
N SER A 259 -27.76 -4.21 24.33
CA SER A 259 -27.41 -5.63 24.41
C SER A 259 -26.03 -5.99 23.86
N ASP A 260 -25.45 -5.16 23.00
CA ASP A 260 -24.19 -5.47 22.31
C ASP A 260 -23.37 -4.21 21.99
N THR A 261 -22.06 -4.41 21.82
CA THR A 261 -21.06 -3.40 21.48
C THR A 261 -20.14 -3.92 20.39
N THR A 262 -19.91 -3.11 19.37
CA THR A 262 -18.75 -3.25 18.49
C THR A 262 -17.70 -2.23 18.90
N LEU A 263 -16.62 -2.71 19.51
CA LEU A 263 -15.50 -1.91 20.00
C LEU A 263 -14.35 -1.97 19.00
N SER A 264 -13.85 -0.82 18.59
CA SER A 264 -12.69 -0.67 17.73
C SER A 264 -11.47 -0.22 18.54
N ILE A 265 -10.32 -0.84 18.27
CA ILE A 265 -9.04 -0.50 18.90
C ILE A 265 -8.03 -0.20 17.80
N HIS A 266 -7.41 0.97 17.91
CA HIS A 266 -6.33 1.44 17.04
C HIS A 266 -5.01 1.42 17.80
N ARG A 267 -4.02 0.68 17.29
CA ARG A 267 -2.67 0.59 17.85
C ARG A 267 -1.63 0.44 16.75
N ASP A 268 -0.98 1.53 16.37
CA ASP A 268 0.14 1.50 15.41
C ASP A 268 1.46 1.15 16.12
N ARG A 269 2.16 0.12 15.65
CA ARG A 269 3.47 -0.31 16.18
C ARG A 269 4.57 0.75 16.04
N ARG A 270 4.42 1.73 15.15
CA ARG A 270 5.37 2.84 15.01
C ARG A 270 5.34 3.79 16.22
N MET A 271 4.23 3.80 16.95
CA MET A 271 4.00 4.65 18.14
C MET A 271 3.75 3.82 19.39
N ASN A 272 3.89 2.49 19.31
CA ASN A 272 3.64 1.56 20.42
C ASN A 272 4.60 0.37 20.37
N ASP A 273 5.45 0.23 21.38
CA ASP A 273 6.44 -0.82 21.51
C ASP A 273 6.30 -1.65 22.80
N LYS A 274 5.35 -1.31 23.69
CA LYS A 274 5.07 -2.04 24.94
C LYS A 274 3.85 -2.95 24.81
N ALA A 275 3.89 -4.11 25.46
CA ALA A 275 2.73 -4.98 25.57
C ALA A 275 1.65 -4.30 26.43
N VAL A 276 0.37 -4.49 26.10
CA VAL A 276 -0.76 -3.87 26.82
C VAL A 276 -1.94 -4.82 26.96
N ILE A 277 -2.56 -4.83 28.13
CA ILE A 277 -3.85 -5.47 28.40
C ILE A 277 -4.91 -4.37 28.45
N ILE A 278 -6.00 -4.56 27.71
CA ILE A 278 -7.12 -3.62 27.63
C ILE A 278 -8.32 -4.24 28.34
N LEU A 279 -8.82 -3.56 29.38
CA LEU A 279 -9.96 -4.00 30.18
C LEU A 279 -11.04 -2.93 30.24
N ILE A 280 -12.30 -3.37 30.33
CA ILE A 280 -13.44 -2.50 30.63
C ILE A 280 -14.10 -3.01 31.91
N ASP A 281 -14.13 -2.20 32.97
CA ASP A 281 -14.61 -2.58 34.31
C ASP A 281 -14.01 -3.91 34.80
N GLY A 282 -12.71 -4.09 34.61
CA GLY A 282 -11.96 -5.30 34.96
C GLY A 282 -12.20 -6.51 34.05
N LYS A 283 -13.04 -6.40 33.02
CA LYS A 283 -13.24 -7.43 32.00
C LYS A 283 -12.22 -7.26 30.90
N GLU A 284 -11.35 -8.24 30.77
CA GLU A 284 -10.32 -8.22 29.75
C GLU A 284 -10.91 -8.45 28.36
N ILE A 285 -10.67 -7.48 27.48
CA ILE A 285 -11.12 -7.48 26.09
C ILE A 285 -10.03 -8.05 25.18
N ALA A 286 -8.79 -7.58 25.36
CA ALA A 286 -7.68 -7.91 24.48
C ALA A 286 -6.33 -7.77 25.17
N ARG A 287 -5.36 -8.57 24.72
CA ARG A 287 -3.93 -8.40 25.02
C ARG A 287 -3.17 -8.17 23.73
N TYR A 288 -2.29 -7.18 23.74
CA TYR A 288 -1.33 -6.93 22.68
C TYR A 288 0.06 -7.24 23.22
N ALA A 289 0.80 -8.10 22.53
CA ALA A 289 2.22 -8.25 22.77
C ALA A 289 3.00 -7.01 22.28
N SER A 290 4.27 -6.88 22.67
CA SER A 290 5.14 -5.78 22.22
C SER A 290 5.32 -5.76 20.71
N ASP A 291 5.26 -6.94 20.07
CA ASP A 291 5.24 -7.11 18.61
C ASP A 291 3.85 -6.90 17.97
N GLY A 292 2.86 -6.46 18.74
CA GLY A 292 1.50 -6.18 18.24
C GLY A 292 0.69 -7.41 17.85
N VAL A 293 1.13 -8.62 18.18
CA VAL A 293 0.26 -9.80 18.13
C VAL A 293 -0.88 -9.64 19.14
N ILE A 294 -2.11 -9.91 18.70
CA ILE A 294 -3.34 -9.72 19.49
C ILE A 294 -3.82 -11.08 19.99
N THR A 295 -4.12 -11.17 21.28
CA THR A 295 -4.85 -12.28 21.89
C THR A 295 -6.19 -11.76 22.41
N ILE A 296 -7.28 -12.44 22.06
CA ILE A 296 -8.63 -12.07 22.51
C ILE A 296 -8.76 -12.44 23.99
N GLY A 297 -9.20 -11.48 24.81
CA GLY A 297 -9.50 -11.72 26.22
C GLY A 297 -10.83 -12.47 26.41
N PRO A 298 -11.10 -13.02 27.60
CA PRO A 298 -12.32 -13.79 27.86
C PRO A 298 -13.63 -13.04 27.58
N PHE A 299 -13.61 -11.71 27.59
CA PHE A 299 -14.77 -10.86 27.33
C PHE A 299 -14.67 -10.09 26.00
N GLY A 300 -13.67 -10.40 25.16
CA GLY A 300 -13.43 -9.73 23.87
C GLY A 300 -14.33 -10.21 22.72
N GLY A 301 -15.07 -11.31 22.92
CA GLY A 301 -15.98 -11.85 21.92
C GLY A 301 -15.27 -12.23 20.61
N THR A 302 -15.79 -11.79 19.47
CA THR A 302 -15.23 -12.11 18.15
C THR A 302 -14.39 -10.97 17.60
N LEU A 303 -13.12 -11.26 17.28
CA LEU A 303 -12.21 -10.33 16.62
C LEU A 303 -12.40 -10.35 15.10
N THR A 304 -12.60 -9.17 14.50
CA THR A 304 -12.53 -8.97 13.06
C THR A 304 -11.48 -7.91 12.76
N VAL A 305 -10.45 -8.29 12.00
CA VAL A 305 -9.39 -7.38 11.62
C VAL A 305 -9.81 -6.63 10.34
N GLN A 306 -9.68 -5.30 10.33
CA GLN A 306 -10.18 -4.43 9.25
C GLN A 306 -9.17 -4.30 8.11
#